data_AF-A0A2A2T6U9-F1
#
_entry.id   AF-A0A2A2T6U9-F1
#
_cell.length_a   1.000
_cell.length_b   1.000
_cell.length_c   1.000
_cell.angle_alpha   90.00
_cell.angle_beta   90.00
_cell.angle_gamma   90.00
#
_symmetry.space_group_name_H-M   'P 1'
#
loop_
_entity.id
_entity.type
_entity.pdbx_description
1 polymer ?
#
loop_
_entity_poly.entity_id
_entity_poly.type
_entity_poly.pdbx_seq_one_letter_code
_entity_poly.pdbx_strand_id
1 'polypeptide(L)'
;MLQKLFLTSLVLVVAVLVWARLRRSRMTEAQARPALPPEPVAMVPCQICGAQVDQRLATPSGQGRHLCREHRHLARQLQQGS
;
A
#
# COMPACT_ATOMS: atom_id res chain seq x y z
N MET A 1 -3.21 -52.24 29.41
CA MET A 1 -2.26 -51.37 28.66
C MET A 1 -2.96 -50.57 27.56
N LEU A 2 -3.74 -51.21 26.67
CA LEU A 2 -4.46 -50.53 25.57
C LEU A 2 -5.37 -49.37 26.02
N GLN A 3 -6.21 -49.57 27.05
CA GLN A 3 -7.13 -48.55 27.55
C GLN A 3 -6.42 -47.26 28.00
N LYS A 4 -5.25 -47.39 28.62
CA LYS A 4 -4.45 -46.25 29.08
C LYS A 4 -3.94 -45.43 27.90
N LEU A 5 -3.52 -46.10 26.82
CA LEU A 5 -3.05 -45.48 25.58
C LEU A 5 -4.18 -44.79 24.81
N PHE A 6 -5.38 -45.38 24.81
CA PHE A 6 -6.56 -44.74 24.20
C PHE A 6 -6.94 -43.44 24.91
N LEU A 7 -6.95 -43.45 26.24
CA LEU A 7 -7.28 -42.25 27.02
C LEU A 7 -6.24 -41.15 26.85
N THR A 8 -4.94 -41.48 26.91
CA THR A 8 -3.90 -40.47 26.67
C THR A 8 -3.94 -39.93 25.26
N SER A 9 -4.10 -40.79 24.25
CA SER A 9 -4.23 -40.36 22.84
C SER A 9 -5.43 -39.43 22.65
N LEU A 10 -6.59 -39.80 23.21
CA LEU A 10 -7.80 -38.99 23.15
C LEU A 10 -7.59 -37.60 23.75
N VAL A 11 -7.00 -37.53 24.95
CA VAL A 11 -6.70 -36.25 25.62
C VAL A 11 -5.75 -35.41 24.78
N LEU A 12 -4.72 -36.03 24.20
CA LEU A 12 -3.74 -35.35 23.35
C LEU A 12 -4.40 -34.76 22.10
N VAL A 13 -5.25 -35.53 21.43
CA VAL A 13 -6.01 -35.08 20.26
C VAL A 13 -6.92 -33.91 20.63
N VAL A 14 -7.66 -34.01 21.74
CA VAL A 14 -8.55 -32.92 22.20
C VAL A 14 -7.74 -31.66 22.52
N ALA A 15 -6.62 -31.77 23.21
CA ALA A 15 -5.75 -30.64 23.52
C ALA A 15 -5.22 -29.96 22.24
N VAL A 16 -4.76 -30.74 21.27
CA VAL A 16 -4.29 -30.23 19.96
C VAL A 16 -5.42 -29.54 19.20
N LEU A 17 -6.64 -30.09 19.20
CA LEU A 17 -7.79 -29.48 18.53
C LEU A 17 -8.20 -28.15 19.17
N VAL A 18 -8.21 -28.07 20.50
CA VAL A 18 -8.50 -26.82 21.23
C VAL A 18 -7.43 -25.78 20.95
N TRP A 19 -6.15 -26.15 21.01
CA TRP A 19 -5.04 -25.27 20.67
C TRP A 19 -5.12 -24.78 19.22
N ALA A 20 -5.41 -25.68 18.27
CA ALA A 20 -5.54 -25.33 16.86
C ALA A 20 -6.71 -24.37 16.61
N ARG A 21 -7.86 -24.56 17.28
CA ARG A 21 -8.99 -23.63 17.16
C ARG A 21 -8.68 -22.26 17.74
N LEU A 22 -8.07 -22.19 18.93
CA LEU A 22 -7.69 -20.93 19.55
C LEU A 22 -6.61 -20.20 18.75
N ARG A 23 -5.65 -20.92 18.17
CA ARG A 23 -4.63 -20.34 17.29
C ARG A 23 -5.25 -19.77 16.02
N ARG A 24 -6.23 -20.48 15.42
CA ARG A 24 -6.94 -20.00 14.22
C ARG A 24 -7.75 -18.74 14.51
N SER A 25 -8.48 -18.66 15.62
CA SER A 25 -9.24 -17.45 15.96
C SER A 25 -8.34 -16.22 16.14
N ARG A 26 -7.15 -16.39 16.74
CA ARG A 26 -6.14 -15.32 16.85
C ARG A 26 -5.57 -14.89 15.50
N MET A 27 -5.41 -15.81 14.55
CA MET A 27 -4.96 -15.46 13.20
C MET A 27 -6.04 -14.78 12.36
N THR A 28 -7.32 -15.06 12.61
CA THR A 28 -8.43 -14.34 11.95
C THR A 28 -8.47 -12.88 12.39
N GLU A 29 -8.21 -12.57 13.67
CA GLU A 29 -8.07 -11.18 14.16
C GLU A 29 -6.82 -10.49 13.58
N ALA A 30 -5.72 -11.23 13.37
CA ALA A 30 -4.51 -10.71 12.74
C ALA A 30 -4.62 -10.56 11.20
N GLN A 31 -5.76 -10.94 10.62
CA GLN A 31 -6.03 -10.80 9.18
C GLN A 31 -6.73 -9.47 8.85
N ALA A 32 -6.52 -8.44 9.66
CA ALA A 32 -6.56 -7.06 9.18
C ALA A 32 -5.40 -6.89 8.19
N ARG A 33 -5.63 -7.31 6.95
CA ARG A 33 -4.68 -7.20 5.84
C ARG A 33 -4.19 -5.75 5.81
N PRO A 34 -2.88 -5.47 5.90
CA PRO A 34 -2.39 -4.10 5.77
C PRO A 34 -2.91 -3.56 4.43
N ALA A 35 -3.47 -2.36 4.47
CA ALA A 35 -3.99 -1.70 3.28
C ALA A 35 -2.92 -1.75 2.18
N LEU A 36 -3.35 -2.05 0.96
CA LEU A 36 -2.45 -2.06 -0.19
C LEU A 36 -1.70 -0.72 -0.23
N PRO A 37 -0.37 -0.72 -0.45
CA PRO A 37 0.36 0.53 -0.60
C PRO A 37 -0.24 1.34 -1.75
N PRO A 38 -0.30 2.68 -1.65
CA PRO A 38 -0.82 3.52 -2.71
C PRO A 38 -0.05 3.29 -4.01
N GLU A 39 -0.75 3.39 -5.14
CA GLU A 39 -0.12 3.21 -6.45
C GLU A 39 1.05 4.18 -6.66
N PRO A 40 2.16 3.71 -7.27
CA PRO A 40 3.27 4.58 -7.60
C PRO A 40 2.81 5.65 -8.59
N VAL A 41 3.05 6.91 -8.23
CA VAL A 41 2.70 8.04 -9.08
C VAL A 41 3.91 8.45 -9.91
N ALA A 42 3.71 8.71 -11.20
CA ALA A 42 4.78 9.16 -12.07
C ALA A 42 5.32 10.52 -11.60
N MET A 43 6.64 10.67 -11.58
CA MET A 43 7.29 11.95 -11.34
C MET A 43 7.64 12.61 -12.66
N VAL A 44 7.25 13.87 -12.83
CA VAL A 44 7.53 14.67 -14.02
C VAL A 44 8.47 15.83 -13.66
N PRO A 45 9.42 16.18 -14.53
CA PRO A 45 10.32 17.31 -14.27
C PRO A 45 9.60 18.63 -14.50
N CYS A 46 9.83 19.60 -13.62
CA CYS A 46 9.44 20.98 -13.88
C CYS A 46 10.32 21.58 -14.99
N GLN A 47 9.68 22.21 -15.98
CA GLN A 47 10.38 22.83 -17.11
C GLN A 47 11.24 24.05 -16.78
N ILE A 48 11.00 24.70 -15.64
CA ILE A 48 11.72 25.93 -15.26
C ILE A 48 12.93 25.60 -14.38
N CYS A 49 12.75 24.78 -13.35
CA CYS A 49 13.79 24.48 -12.37
C CYS A 49 14.32 23.04 -12.40
N GLY A 50 13.73 22.15 -13.20
CA GLY A 50 14.13 20.74 -13.27
C GLY A 50 13.72 19.88 -12.07
N ALA A 51 13.02 20.45 -11.08
CA ALA A 51 12.59 19.70 -9.90
C ALA A 51 11.60 18.58 -10.28
N GLN A 52 11.83 17.37 -9.76
CA GLN A 52 10.90 16.25 -9.91
C GLN A 52 9.68 16.47 -9.02
N VAL A 53 8.51 16.58 -9.65
CA VAL A 53 7.22 16.74 -8.97
C VAL A 53 6.30 15.58 -9.32
N ASP A 54 5.48 15.18 -8.35
CA ASP A 54 4.40 14.23 -8.58
C ASP A 54 3.48 14.76 -9.70
N GLN A 55 3.20 13.93 -10.70
CA GLN A 55 2.35 14.28 -11.84
C GLN A 55 0.98 14.81 -11.42
N ARG A 56 0.44 14.38 -10.27
CA ARG A 56 -0.84 14.86 -9.71
C ARG A 56 -0.75 16.28 -9.16
N LEU A 57 0.45 16.72 -8.75
CA LEU A 57 0.71 18.06 -8.20
C LEU A 57 1.27 19.02 -9.26
N ALA A 58 1.74 18.50 -10.38
CA ALA A 58 2.29 19.30 -11.46
C ALA A 58 1.19 20.03 -12.23
N THR A 59 1.39 21.32 -12.48
CA THR A 59 0.48 22.12 -13.33
C THR A 59 0.86 21.92 -14.79
N PRO A 60 -0.06 21.48 -15.67
CA PRO A 60 0.22 21.39 -17.09
C PRO A 60 0.33 22.79 -17.70
N SER A 61 1.42 23.01 -18.43
CA SER A 61 1.62 24.13 -19.34
C SER A 61 1.66 23.54 -20.76
N GLY A 62 1.10 24.22 -21.76
CA GLY A 62 0.81 23.64 -23.10
C GLY A 62 1.95 22.81 -23.71
N GLN A 63 1.61 21.85 -24.59
CA GLN A 63 2.52 20.89 -25.23
C GLN A 63 3.25 19.92 -24.28
N GLY A 64 2.54 19.33 -23.30
CA GLY A 64 3.10 18.28 -22.43
C GLY A 64 4.17 18.78 -21.45
N ARG A 65 4.19 20.08 -21.18
CA ARG A 65 5.15 20.72 -20.26
C ARG A 65 4.54 20.74 -18.86
N HIS A 66 5.33 20.41 -17.85
CA HIS A 66 4.86 20.37 -16.46
C HIS A 66 5.59 21.42 -15.62
N LEU A 67 4.87 22.08 -14.71
CA LEU A 67 5.38 23.12 -13.82
C LEU A 67 5.13 22.73 -12.36
N CYS A 68 6.10 23.02 -11.49
CA CYS A 68 5.92 22.89 -10.05
C CYS A 68 5.00 24.00 -9.51
N ARG A 69 4.59 23.86 -8.26
CA ARG A 69 3.61 24.75 -7.61
C ARG A 69 4.10 26.20 -7.56
N GLU A 70 5.40 26.40 -7.40
CA GLU A 70 6.05 27.70 -7.37
C GLU A 70 5.98 28.38 -8.74
N HIS A 71 6.23 27.63 -9.82
CA HIS A 71 6.27 28.14 -11.20
C HIS A 71 4.94 28.08 -11.95
N ARG A 72 3.86 27.63 -11.30
CA ARG A 72 2.52 27.54 -11.92
C ARG A 72 2.03 28.87 -12.52
N HIS A 73 2.48 30.00 -11.98
CA HIS A 73 2.08 31.32 -12.45
C HIS A 73 2.63 31.65 -13.86
N LEU A 74 3.77 31.04 -14.23
CA LEU A 74 4.40 31.18 -15.54
C LEU A 74 3.68 30.37 -16.63
N ALA A 75 2.76 29.47 -16.28
CA ALA A 75 1.98 28.69 -17.24
C ALA A 75 1.26 29.57 -18.26
N ARG A 76 0.74 30.73 -17.83
CA ARG A 76 0.05 31.69 -18.71
C ARG A 76 0.99 32.35 -19.72
N GLN A 77 2.24 32.64 -19.34
CA GLN A 77 3.22 33.24 -20.24
C GLN A 77 3.67 32.25 -21.32
N LEU A 78 3.87 30.98 -20.94
CA LEU A 78 4.25 29.92 -21.87
C LEU A 78 3.15 29.60 -22.90
N GLN A 79 1.88 29.86 -22.57
CA GLN A 79 0.75 29.68 -23.50
C GLN A 79 0.62 30.82 -24.52
N GLN A 80 1.19 32.01 -24.25
CA GLN A 80 1.08 33.18 -25.12
C GLN A 80 2.25 33.34 -26.10
N GLY A 81 3.33 32.59 -25.91
CA GLY A 81 4.54 32.66 -26.73
C GLY A 81 4.62 31.61 -27.85
N SER A 82 3.49 31.03 -28.29
CA SER A 82 3.44 30.07 -29.41
C SER A 82 3.10 30.74 -30.73
#